data_AF-A0A2U9NTA0-F1
#
_entry.id   AF-A0A2U9NTA0-F1
#
_cell.length_a   1.000
_cell.length_b   1.000
_cell.length_c   1.000
_cell.angle_alpha   90.00
_cell.angle_beta   90.00
_cell.angle_gamma   90.00
#
_symmetry.space_group_name_H-M   'P 1'
#
loop_
_entity.id
_entity.type
_entity.pdbx_description
1 polymer ?
#
loop_
_entity_poly.entity_id
_entity_poly.type
_entity_poly.pdbx_seq_one_letter_code
_entity_poly.pdbx_strand_id
1 'polypeptide(L)'
;MLKMLSKQIICGSAKYIPASSHKLRRIANQIRGSSYKDALLLLEFLPYTITEPVWNLLYSTAADAKKVYGIDKKTLYISHIIVDEGPKLKRIRARAKGRGANIKKPMSHITISLKSFK
;
A
#
# COMPACT_ATOMS: atom_id res chain seq x y z
N MET A 1 2.96 -17.40 33.11
CA MET A 1 4.07 -16.44 32.94
C MET A 1 4.65 -16.44 31.51
N LEU A 2 3.80 -16.56 30.46
CA LEU A 2 4.22 -16.47 29.03
C LEU A 2 3.11 -15.81 28.18
N LYS A 3 2.48 -14.76 28.72
CA LYS A 3 1.67 -13.81 27.94
C LYS A 3 2.41 -12.48 27.91
N MET A 4 3.62 -12.47 27.37
CA MET A 4 4.34 -11.24 27.10
C MET A 4 5.01 -11.37 25.73
N LEU A 5 4.70 -10.40 24.86
CA LEU A 5 5.41 -10.02 23.62
C LEU A 5 4.93 -10.61 22.28
N SER A 6 3.63 -10.86 22.07
CA SER A 6 3.12 -10.71 20.70
C SER A 6 3.06 -9.22 20.38
N LYS A 7 4.09 -8.68 19.70
CA LYS A 7 3.98 -7.36 19.05
C LYS A 7 2.79 -7.44 18.10
N GLN A 8 1.65 -6.86 18.49
CA GLN A 8 0.40 -6.98 17.73
C GLN A 8 0.59 -6.38 16.33
N ILE A 9 0.30 -7.19 15.32
CA ILE A 9 0.44 -6.82 13.90
C ILE A 9 -0.98 -6.65 13.36
N ILE A 10 -1.29 -5.46 12.87
CA ILE A 10 -2.54 -5.19 12.17
C ILE A 10 -2.24 -5.18 10.67
N CYS A 11 -2.92 -6.04 9.92
CA CYS A 11 -2.74 -6.14 8.47
C CYS A 11 -3.94 -5.54 7.73
N GLY A 12 -3.66 -4.89 6.61
CA GLY A 12 -4.66 -4.37 5.67
C GLY A 12 -4.22 -4.68 4.25
N SER A 13 -5.17 -4.95 3.35
CA SER A 13 -4.86 -5.20 1.94
C SER A 13 -5.84 -4.51 1.00
N ALA A 14 -5.33 -3.91 -0.07
CA ALA A 14 -6.11 -3.38 -1.18
C ALA A 14 -5.77 -4.17 -2.45
N LYS A 15 -6.80 -4.71 -3.10
CA LYS A 15 -6.64 -5.60 -4.26
C LYS A 15 -7.19 -4.97 -5.54
N TYR A 16 -6.63 -5.40 -6.68
CA TYR A 16 -7.08 -5.00 -8.03
C TYR A 16 -6.97 -3.50 -8.32
N ILE A 17 -5.91 -2.88 -7.82
CA ILE A 17 -5.66 -1.45 -8.05
C ILE A 17 -5.16 -1.28 -9.49
N PRO A 18 -5.76 -0.40 -10.32
CA PRO A 18 -5.39 -0.18 -11.72
C PRO A 18 -4.12 0.68 -11.86
N ALA A 19 -3.04 0.26 -11.19
CA ALA A 19 -1.75 0.93 -11.20
C ALA A 19 -0.61 -0.07 -11.41
N SER A 20 0.53 0.44 -11.90
CA SER A 20 1.75 -0.36 -12.02
C SER A 20 2.40 -0.57 -10.66
N SER A 21 2.77 -1.82 -10.38
CA SER A 21 3.48 -2.23 -9.16
C SER A 21 4.74 -1.41 -8.94
N HIS A 22 5.48 -1.08 -10.00
CA HIS A 22 6.74 -0.36 -9.91
C HIS A 22 6.55 1.09 -9.46
N LYS A 23 5.47 1.75 -9.89
CA LYS A 23 5.15 3.12 -9.45
C LYS A 23 4.75 3.14 -7.98
N LEU A 24 3.91 2.19 -7.56
CA LEU A 24 3.50 2.05 -6.16
C LEU A 24 4.66 1.65 -5.24
N ARG A 25 5.60 0.82 -5.71
CA ARG A 25 6.81 0.44 -4.95
C ARG A 25 7.69 1.65 -4.62
N ARG A 26 7.78 2.64 -5.50
CA ARG A 26 8.53 3.89 -5.22
C ARG A 26 7.98 4.61 -3.99
N ILE A 27 6.65 4.74 -3.92
CA ILE A 27 5.96 5.35 -2.78
C ILE A 27 6.11 4.47 -1.53
N ALA A 28 5.87 3.15 -1.67
CA ALA A 28 5.94 2.20 -0.57
C ALA A 28 7.33 2.17 0.09
N ASN A 29 8.40 2.33 -0.70
CA ASN A 29 9.76 2.37 -0.17
C ASN A 29 10.04 3.64 0.66
N GLN A 30 9.40 4.77 0.34
CA GLN A 30 9.59 6.02 1.07
C GLN A 30 8.90 6.03 2.45
N ILE A 31 7.75 5.37 2.57
CA ILE A 31 6.96 5.34 3.82
C ILE A 31 7.28 4.15 4.72
N ARG A 32 8.17 3.25 4.29
CA ARG A 32 8.52 2.05 5.04
C ARG A 32 9.27 2.44 6.32
N GLY A 33 8.77 1.97 7.47
CA GLY A 33 9.37 2.27 8.78
C GLY A 33 8.94 3.61 9.39
N SER A 34 8.19 4.43 8.66
CA SER A 34 7.70 5.73 9.15
C SER A 34 6.57 5.57 10.17
N SER A 35 6.45 6.57 11.06
CA SER A 35 5.28 6.72 11.93
C SER A 35 4.02 6.96 11.11
N TYR A 36 2.85 6.60 11.63
CA TYR A 36 1.57 6.81 10.95
C TYR A 36 1.36 8.28 10.55
N LYS A 37 1.69 9.22 11.44
CA LYS A 37 1.55 10.67 11.16
C LYS A 37 2.48 11.13 10.04
N ASP A 38 3.76 10.75 10.13
CA ASP A 38 4.76 11.16 9.16
C ASP A 38 4.48 10.55 7.79
N ALA A 39 3.97 9.32 7.76
CA ALA A 39 3.57 8.66 6.52
C ALA A 39 2.40 9.38 5.84
N LEU A 40 1.38 9.84 6.59
CA LEU A 40 0.28 10.63 6.02
C LEU A 40 0.78 11.95 5.45
N LEU A 41 1.62 12.66 6.21
CA LEU A 41 2.20 13.93 5.78
C LEU A 41 3.02 13.76 4.50
N LEU A 42 3.87 12.72 4.47
CA LEU A 42 4.69 12.42 3.30
C LEU A 42 3.81 12.09 2.08
N LEU A 43 2.77 11.29 2.24
CA LEU A 43 1.86 10.94 1.14
C LEU A 43 1.09 12.14 0.57
N GLU A 44 0.80 13.13 1.39
CA GLU A 44 0.10 14.36 0.98
C GLU A 44 1.00 15.28 0.13
N PHE A 45 2.28 15.40 0.48
CA PHE A 45 3.23 16.28 -0.21
C PHE A 45 4.08 15.61 -1.30
N LEU A 46 3.92 14.30 -1.51
CA LEU A 46 4.64 13.61 -2.57
C LEU A 46 4.19 14.10 -3.95
N PRO A 47 5.12 14.29 -4.91
CA PRO A 47 4.80 14.77 -6.26
C PRO A 47 4.15 13.68 -7.15
N TYR A 48 3.80 12.53 -6.59
CA TYR A 48 3.30 11.38 -7.34
C TYR A 48 1.77 11.39 -7.39
N THR A 49 1.19 11.12 -8.56
CA THR A 49 -0.27 11.10 -8.76
C THR A 49 -0.97 9.86 -8.19
N ILE A 50 -0.23 8.84 -7.75
CA ILE A 50 -0.76 7.52 -7.36
C ILE A 50 -0.62 7.31 -5.84
N THR A 51 -0.70 8.38 -5.05
CA THR A 51 -0.61 8.33 -3.58
C THR A 51 -1.94 7.91 -2.93
N GLU A 52 -3.05 8.28 -3.56
CA GLU A 52 -4.40 8.06 -3.05
C GLU A 52 -4.70 6.61 -2.61
N PRO A 53 -4.35 5.54 -3.38
CA PRO A 53 -4.67 4.18 -2.96
C PRO A 53 -3.91 3.75 -1.69
N VAL A 54 -2.69 4.25 -1.52
CA VAL A 54 -1.86 3.97 -0.34
C VAL A 54 -2.38 4.75 0.88
N TRP A 55 -2.78 5.99 0.66
CA TRP A 55 -3.36 6.86 1.69
C TRP A 55 -4.66 6.28 2.25
N ASN A 56 -5.60 5.90 1.38
CA ASN A 56 -6.87 5.29 1.77
C ASN A 56 -6.66 3.99 2.56
N LEU A 57 -5.72 3.14 2.11
CA LEU A 57 -5.41 1.89 2.79
C LEU A 57 -4.81 2.10 4.18
N LEU A 58 -3.87 3.05 4.32
CA LEU A 58 -3.29 3.39 5.63
C LEU A 58 -4.35 3.94 6.59
N TYR A 59 -5.22 4.82 6.08
CA TYR A 59 -6.29 5.42 6.87
C TYR A 59 -7.28 4.34 7.38
N SER A 60 -7.68 3.41 6.51
CA SER A 60 -8.57 2.31 6.91
C SER A 60 -7.89 1.38 7.91
N THR A 61 -6.64 0.97 7.65
CA THR A 61 -5.92 0.02 8.52
C THR A 61 -5.71 0.61 9.92
N ALA A 62 -5.44 1.91 10.03
CA ALA A 62 -5.35 2.59 11.33
C ALA A 62 -6.71 2.76 12.02
N ALA A 63 -7.80 2.91 11.27
CA ALA A 63 -9.15 2.90 11.84
C ALA A 63 -9.51 1.51 12.38
N ASP A 64 -9.16 0.44 11.66
CA ASP A 64 -9.35 -0.94 12.08
C ASP A 64 -8.55 -1.25 13.35
N ALA A 65 -7.30 -0.78 13.44
CA ALA A 65 -6.47 -0.92 14.63
C ALA A 65 -7.15 -0.32 15.88
N LYS A 66 -7.76 0.87 15.74
CA LYS A 66 -8.51 1.50 16.83
C LYS A 66 -9.78 0.73 17.17
N LYS A 67 -10.54 0.28 16.17
CA LYS A 67 -11.84 -0.39 16.36
C LYS A 67 -11.70 -1.78 16.98
N VAL A 68 -10.72 -2.57 16.51
CA VAL A 68 -10.56 -3.98 16.91
C VAL A 68 -9.73 -4.11 18.18
N TYR A 69 -8.65 -3.33 18.32
CA TYR A 69 -7.68 -3.49 19.39
C TYR A 69 -7.63 -2.32 20.37
N GLY A 70 -8.39 -1.24 20.13
CA GLY A 70 -8.38 -0.06 20.99
C GLY A 70 -7.07 0.73 20.97
N ILE A 71 -6.20 0.49 19.96
CA ILE A 71 -4.88 1.12 19.89
C ILE A 71 -5.00 2.55 19.34
N ASP A 72 -4.29 3.48 19.98
CA ASP A 72 -4.22 4.85 19.52
C ASP A 72 -3.40 5.01 18.24
N LYS A 73 -3.91 5.82 17.31
CA LYS A 73 -3.23 6.10 16.02
C LYS A 73 -1.83 6.72 16.19
N LYS A 74 -1.54 7.33 17.33
CA LYS A 74 -0.27 8.03 17.59
C LYS A 74 0.90 7.07 17.82
N THR A 75 0.64 5.85 18.26
CA THR A 75 1.68 4.86 18.57
C THR A 75 1.94 3.89 17.41
N LEU A 76 1.19 4.00 16.32
CA LEU A 76 1.29 3.12 15.15
C LEU A 76 2.42 3.55 14.21
N TYR A 77 3.14 2.57 13.68
CA TYR A 77 4.09 2.74 12.59
C TYR A 77 3.94 1.64 11.54
N ILE A 78 4.45 1.92 10.35
CA ILE A 78 4.43 0.99 9.21
C ILE A 78 5.59 0.01 9.37
N SER A 79 5.27 -1.22 9.80
CA SER A 79 6.27 -2.27 9.99
C SER A 79 6.69 -2.91 8.66
N HIS A 80 5.72 -3.24 7.81
CA HIS A 80 5.96 -3.81 6.50
C HIS A 80 4.95 -3.25 5.52
N ILE A 81 5.41 -3.02 4.30
CA ILE A 81 4.58 -2.67 3.16
C ILE A 81 5.10 -3.37 1.92
N ILE A 82 4.21 -4.11 1.28
CA ILE A 82 4.49 -4.95 0.11
C ILE A 82 3.52 -4.56 -1.00
N VAL A 83 4.04 -4.52 -2.22
CA VAL A 83 3.26 -4.27 -3.42
C VAL A 83 3.55 -5.37 -4.42
N ASP A 84 2.54 -6.19 -4.64
CA ASP A 84 2.57 -7.34 -5.53
C ASP A 84 1.92 -7.03 -6.87
N GLU A 85 2.32 -7.80 -7.88
CA GLU A 85 1.72 -7.70 -9.21
C GLU A 85 0.38 -8.43 -9.23
N GLY A 86 -0.61 -7.78 -9.84
CA GLY A 86 -1.93 -8.37 -10.09
C GLY A 86 -2.08 -8.84 -11.54
N PRO A 87 -3.29 -9.30 -11.91
CA PRO A 87 -3.59 -9.73 -13.26
C PRO A 87 -3.42 -8.57 -14.25
N LYS A 88 -2.74 -8.81 -15.36
CA LYS A 88 -2.49 -7.80 -16.41
C LYS A 88 -3.50 -7.96 -17.53
N LEU A 89 -4.31 -6.93 -17.79
CA LEU A 89 -5.26 -6.95 -18.90
C LEU A 89 -4.52 -6.73 -20.22
N LYS A 90 -4.85 -7.50 -21.25
CA LYS A 90 -4.29 -7.37 -22.60
C LYS A 90 -5.18 -6.46 -23.46
N ARG A 91 -4.57 -5.57 -24.24
CA ARG A 91 -5.20 -4.74 -25.27
C ARG A 91 -4.33 -4.76 -26.52
N ILE A 92 -4.94 -4.67 -27.70
CA ILE A 92 -4.21 -4.60 -28.98
C ILE A 92 -4.19 -3.15 -29.43
N ARG A 93 -3.05 -2.69 -29.95
CA ARG A 93 -2.92 -1.40 -30.63
C ARG A 93 -2.39 -1.61 -32.04
N ALA A 94 -3.09 -1.06 -33.02
CA ALA A 94 -2.68 -1.08 -34.41
C ALA A 94 -1.33 -0.37 -34.60
N ARG A 95 -0.50 -0.92 -35.50
CA ARG A 95 0.80 -0.40 -35.93
C ARG A 95 0.93 -0.51 -37.45
N ALA A 96 1.93 0.18 -38.01
CA ALA A 96 2.22 0.16 -39.44
C ALA A 96 2.41 -1.27 -39.98
N LYS A 97 2.16 -1.45 -41.29
CA LYS A 97 2.25 -2.73 -42.00
C LYS A 97 1.33 -3.83 -41.43
N GLY A 98 0.10 -3.46 -41.01
CA GLY A 98 -0.90 -4.42 -40.50
C GLY A 98 -0.53 -5.11 -39.18
N ARG A 99 0.42 -4.58 -38.41
CA ARG A 99 0.91 -5.21 -37.17
C ARG A 99 0.02 -4.87 -35.97
N GLY A 100 -0.28 -5.85 -35.13
CA GLY A 100 -0.96 -5.67 -33.84
C GLY A 100 0.02 -5.75 -32.67
N ALA A 101 0.30 -4.63 -32.00
CA ALA A 101 1.14 -4.63 -30.80
C ALA A 101 0.30 -4.81 -29.53
N ASN A 102 0.77 -5.64 -28.61
CA ASN A 102 0.10 -5.86 -27.33
C ASN A 102 0.47 -4.77 -26.31
N ILE A 103 -0.53 -4.13 -25.73
CA ILE A 103 -0.43 -3.25 -24.57
C ILE A 103 -0.96 -3.98 -23.34
N LYS A 104 -0.16 -4.05 -22.29
CA LYS A 104 -0.57 -4.60 -20.99
C LYS A 104 -1.04 -3.45 -20.09
N LYS A 105 -2.22 -3.58 -19.49
CA LYS A 105 -2.70 -2.69 -18.42
C LYS A 105 -2.46 -3.41 -17.09
N PRO A 106 -1.43 -3.04 -16.32
CA PRO A 106 -1.10 -3.73 -15.08
C PRO A 106 -2.10 -3.41 -13.97
N MET A 107 -2.37 -4.39 -13.13
CA MET A 107 -2.99 -4.21 -11.82
C MET A 107 -1.98 -4.54 -10.73
N SER A 108 -2.25 -4.08 -9.51
CA SER A 108 -1.42 -4.33 -8.34
C SER A 108 -2.26 -4.67 -7.11
N HIS A 109 -1.62 -5.34 -6.16
CA HIS A 109 -2.15 -5.61 -4.82
C HIS A 109 -1.20 -4.98 -3.80
N ILE A 110 -1.75 -4.27 -2.81
CA ILE A 110 -0.97 -3.63 -1.74
C ILE A 110 -1.32 -4.32 -0.43
N THR A 111 -0.31 -4.66 0.35
CA THR A 111 -0.45 -5.21 1.69
C THR A 111 0.36 -4.36 2.66
N ILE A 112 -0.29 -3.88 3.72
CA ILE A 112 0.32 -3.05 4.77
C ILE A 112 0.21 -3.80 6.10
N SER A 113 1.26 -3.69 6.92
CA SER A 113 1.27 -4.19 8.29
C SER A 113 1.71 -3.09 9.25
N LEU A 114 0.81 -2.70 10.15
CA LEU A 114 1.07 -1.73 11.22
C LEU A 114 1.45 -2.46 12.52
N LYS A 115 2.34 -1.85 13.29
CA LYS A 115 2.69 -2.29 14.65
C LYS A 115 2.65 -1.08 15.59
N SER A 116 2.41 -1.33 16.87
CA SER A 116 2.58 -0.30 17.91
C SER A 116 4.04 -0.23 18.36
N PHE A 117 4.55 0.97 18.61
CA PHE A 117 5.73 1.14 19.47
C PHE A 117 5.38 0.65 20.87
N LYS A 118 6.34 -0.04 21.51
CA LYS A 118 6.17 -0.66 22.82
C LYS A 118 6.11 0.41 23.91
#